data_AF-A0A926GIU5-F1
#
_entry.id   AF-A0A926GIU5-F1
#
_cell.length_a   1.000
_cell.length_b   1.000
_cell.length_c   1.000
_cell.angle_alpha   90.00
_cell.angle_beta   90.00
_cell.angle_gamma   90.00
#
_symmetry.space_group_name_H-M   'P 1'
#
loop_
_entity.id
_entity.type
_entity.pdbx_description
1 polymer ?
#
loop_
_entity_poly.entity_id
_entity_poly.type
_entity_poly.pdbx_seq_one_letter_code
_entity_poly.pdbx_strand_id
1 'polypeptide(L)' 'MTAIQRMQENRARRAVYRQTVRELSALTNRDLNDLGINRSMIHGLAQEAAFGAAK' A
#
# COMPACT_ATOMS: atom_id res chain seq x y z
N MET A 1 -10.13 -17.40 14.79
CA MET A 1 -9.67 -17.44 13.38
C MET A 1 -8.75 -18.62 13.17
N THR A 2 -9.01 -19.44 12.15
CA THR A 2 -8.21 -20.62 11.78
C THR A 2 -6.94 -20.21 11.01
N ALA A 3 -5.98 -21.13 10.90
CA ALA A 3 -4.73 -20.88 10.17
C ALA A 3 -4.95 -20.45 8.71
N ILE A 4 -5.94 -21.06 8.04
CA ILE A 4 -6.32 -20.73 6.66
C ILE A 4 -6.83 -19.29 6.57
N GLN A 5 -7.70 -18.86 7.51
CA GLN A 5 -8.20 -17.48 7.54
C GLN A 5 -7.06 -16.46 7.67
N ARG A 6 -6.10 -16.70 8.59
CA ARG A 6 -4.92 -15.85 8.76
C ARG A 6 -4.05 -15.77 7.50
N MET A 7 -3.87 -16.89 6.80
CA MET A 7 -3.13 -16.91 5.53
C MET A 7 -3.83 -16.10 4.45
N GLN A 8 -5.15 -16.22 4.34
CA GLN A 8 -5.94 -15.48 3.35
C GLN A 8 -5.93 -13.97 3.64
N GLU A 9 -6.06 -13.58 4.90
CA GLU A 9 -5.93 -12.18 5.33
C GLU A 9 -4.55 -11.62 4.99
N ASN A 10 -3.47 -12.33 5.34
CA ASN A 10 -2.12 -11.89 5.01
C ASN A 10 -1.89 -11.77 3.50
N ARG A 11 -2.46 -12.67 2.70
CA ARG A 11 -2.41 -12.60 1.24
C ARG A 11 -3.16 -11.38 0.72
N ALA A 12 -4.35 -11.10 1.25
CA ALA A 12 -5.14 -9.94 0.88
C ALA A 12 -4.40 -8.62 1.19
N ARG A 13 -3.84 -8.49 2.40
CA ARG A 13 -3.02 -7.31 2.77
C ARG A 13 -1.82 -7.13 1.85
N ARG A 14 -1.08 -8.20 1.56
CA ARG A 14 0.04 -8.17 0.61
C ARG A 14 -0.39 -7.79 -0.81
N ALA A 15 -1.58 -8.20 -1.25
CA ALA A 15 -2.11 -7.82 -2.55
C ALA A 15 -2.39 -6.32 -2.60
N VAL A 16 -3.04 -5.75 -1.58
CA VAL A 16 -3.28 -4.31 -1.46
C VAL A 16 -1.96 -3.54 -1.49
N TYR A 17 -0.98 -3.91 -0.67
CA TYR A 17 0.33 -3.26 -0.64
C TYR A 17 0.97 -3.20 -2.04
N ARG A 18 1.06 -4.35 -2.72
CA ARG A 18 1.69 -4.44 -4.05
C ARG A 18 0.93 -3.64 -5.08
N GLN A 19 -0.40 -3.63 -5.00
CA GLN A 19 -1.24 -2.83 -5.90
C GLN A 19 -0.97 -1.34 -5.70
N THR A 20 -1.00 -0.86 -4.45
CA THR A 20 -0.77 0.56 -4.13
C THR A 20 0.63 1.02 -4.55
N VAL A 21 1.67 0.22 -4.26
CA VAL A 21 3.04 0.55 -4.72
C VAL A 21 3.08 0.63 -6.25
N ARG A 22 2.47 -0.32 -6.96
CA ARG A 22 2.46 -0.34 -8.43
C ARG A 22 1.76 0.89 -9.00
N GLU A 23 0.58 1.23 -8.49
CA GLU A 23 -0.20 2.37 -8.96
C GLU A 23 0.51 3.70 -8.70
N LEU A 24 0.94 3.95 -7.46
CA LEU A 24 1.64 5.19 -7.11
C LEU A 24 3.01 5.30 -7.81
N SER A 25 3.73 4.19 -8.00
CA SER A 25 5.02 4.23 -8.68
C SER A 25 4.89 4.52 -10.18
N ALA A 26 3.74 4.18 -10.78
CA ALA A 26 3.43 4.45 -12.18
C ALA A 26 3.07 5.92 -12.43
N LEU A 27 2.73 6.68 -11.38
CA LEU A 27 2.47 8.12 -11.47
C LEU A 27 3.75 8.90 -11.76
N THR A 28 3.60 10.02 -12.48
CA THR A 28 4.71 10.95 -12.71
C THR A 28 5.00 11.75 -11.45
N ASN A 29 6.16 12.43 -11.41
CA ASN A 29 6.47 13.33 -10.29
C ASN A 29 5.46 14.48 -10.17
N ARG A 30 4.86 14.91 -11.30
CA ARG A 30 3.82 15.95 -11.29
C ARG A 30 2.55 15.42 -10.64
N ASP A 31 2.04 14.27 -11.10
CA ASP A 31 0.82 13.67 -10.54
C ASP A 31 0.98 13.40 -9.04
N LEU A 32 2.16 12.92 -8.61
CA LEU A 32 2.46 12.71 -7.19
C LEU A 32 2.48 14.04 -6.42
N ASN A 33 3.09 15.09 -6.97
CA ASN A 33 3.12 16.41 -6.34
C ASN A 33 1.73 17.04 -6.25
N ASP A 34 0.88 16.87 -7.27
CA ASP A 34 -0.50 17.37 -7.28
C ASP A 34 -1.34 16.69 -6.18
N LEU A 35 -1.01 15.45 -5.83
CA LEU A 35 -1.59 14.70 -4.71
C LEU A 35 -0.91 15.01 -3.36
N GLY A 36 0.16 15.80 -3.35
CA GLY A 36 0.96 16.07 -2.14
C GLY A 36 1.78 14.87 -1.64
N ILE A 37 2.13 13.93 -2.53
CA ILE A 37 2.85 12.70 -2.20
C ILE A 37 4.30 12.78 -2.68
N ASN A 38 5.27 12.50 -1.81
CA ASN A 38 6.65 12.27 -2.23
C ASN A 38 6.88 10.79 -2.60
N ARG A 39 7.77 10.48 -3.55
CA ARG A 39 8.13 9.08 -3.89
C ARG A 39 8.59 8.26 -2.69
N SER A 40 9.26 8.87 -1.72
CA SER A 40 9.66 8.18 -0.47
C SER A 40 8.47 7.74 0.38
N MET A 41 7.31 8.39 0.23
CA MET A 41 6.09 8.08 0.98
C MET A 41 5.33 6.87 0.41
N ILE A 42 5.59 6.47 -0.83
CA ILE A 42 4.83 5.41 -1.53
C ILE A 42 4.77 4.13 -0.70
N HIS A 43 5.90 3.68 -0.14
CA HIS A 43 5.94 2.47 0.68
C HIS A 43 5.22 2.64 2.02
N GLY A 44 5.27 3.83 2.62
CA GLY A 44 4.54 4.14 3.85
C GLY A 44 3.02 4.14 3.62
N LEU A 45 2.55 4.80 2.57
CA LEU A 45 1.14 4.84 2.17
C LEU A 45 0.63 3.44 1.79
N ALA A 46 1.42 2.65 1.07
CA ALA A 46 1.06 1.28 0.75
C ALA A 46 0.98 0.39 2.00
N GLN A 47 1.85 0.61 2.99
CA GLN A 47 1.80 -0.08 4.27
C GLN A 47 0.53 0.29 5.04
N GLU A 48 0.19 1.58 5.10
CA GLU A 48 -1.02 2.07 5.76
C GLU A 48 -2.30 1.53 5.09
N ALA A 49 -2.36 1.55 3.75
CA ALA A 49 -3.49 1.01 3.00
C ALA A 49 -3.67 -0.50 3.21
N ALA A 50 -2.57 -1.25 3.33
CA ALA A 50 -2.62 -2.70 3.47
C ALA A 50 -2.84 -3.20 4.90
N PHE A 51 -2.31 -2.50 5.90
CA PHE A 51 -2.26 -2.98 7.28
C PHE A 51 -2.99 -2.05 8.28
N GLY A 52 -3.45 -0.89 7.84
CA GLY A 52 -3.92 0.20 8.68
C GLY A 52 -2.77 1.05 9.22
N ALA A 53 -3.09 2.22 9.76
CA ALA A 53 -2.11 3.01 10.49
C ALA A 53 -1.62 2.19 11.71
N ALA A 54 -0.35 1.80 11.70
CA ALA A 54 0.31 1.29 12.89
C ALA A 54 0.39 2.48 13.87
N LYS A 55 -0.62 2.61 14.73
CA LYS A 55 -0.65 3.61 15.79
C LYS A 55 0.19 3.13 16.98
#